data_AF-A0A356W1N9-F1
#
_entry.id   AF-A0A356W1N9-F1
#
_cell.length_a   1.000
_cell.length_b   1.000
_cell.length_c   1.000
_cell.angle_alpha   90.00
_cell.angle_beta   90.00
_cell.angle_gamma   90.00
#
_symmetry.space_group_name_H-M   'P 1'
#
loop_
_entity.id
_entity.type
_entity.pdbx_description
1 polymer ?
#
loop_
_entity_poly.entity_id
_entity_poly.type
_entity_poly.pdbx_seq_one_letter_code
_entity_poly.pdbx_strand_id
1 'polypeptide(L)'
;MHEICAVSPGAVYGLLKLPEFYRYRGPALGQPVWTGALLASTLDGDCGPCAQLVIDMALAAGADRETLRLCAQGQADKAGAMGLGFRFAEAAIKADPMADKFRSEIAREFGEKCALSCAFAAASGRIYPVLKRGMGHGQACQRLDFGDTIVTLAA
;
A
#
# COMPACT_ATOMS: atom_id res chain seq x y z
N MET A 1 -1.59 20.99 1.12
CA MET A 1 -0.74 21.56 2.19
C MET A 1 -1.12 22.99 2.54
N HIS A 2 -1.37 23.89 1.57
CA HIS A 2 -1.77 25.27 1.88
C HIS A 2 -3.01 25.38 2.77
N GLU A 3 -4.05 24.59 2.50
CA GLU A 3 -5.26 24.52 3.33
C GLU A 3 -4.96 24.09 4.77
N ILE A 4 -4.19 23.01 4.95
CA ILE A 4 -3.78 22.53 6.28
C ILE A 4 -3.00 23.62 7.02
N CYS A 5 -2.08 24.30 6.33
CA CYS A 5 -1.30 25.41 6.90
C CYS A 5 -2.19 26.58 7.33
N ALA A 6 -3.22 26.90 6.52
CA ALA A 6 -4.16 27.98 6.82
C ALA A 6 -5.01 27.69 8.06
N VAL A 7 -5.36 26.42 8.32
CA VAL A 7 -6.12 26.01 9.52
C VAL A 7 -5.20 25.84 10.73
N SER A 8 -4.06 25.16 10.56
CA SER A 8 -3.08 24.92 11.63
C SER A 8 -1.68 24.67 11.06
N PRO A 9 -0.76 25.64 11.14
CA PRO A 9 0.66 25.44 10.80
C PRO A 9 1.30 24.31 11.62
N GLY A 10 0.83 24.09 12.85
CA GLY A 10 1.24 22.97 13.70
C GLY A 10 1.03 21.60 13.06
N ALA A 11 -0.11 21.41 12.39
CA ALA A 11 -0.44 20.14 11.72
C ALA A 11 0.47 19.85 10.51
N VAL A 12 1.01 20.89 9.86
CA VAL A 12 1.98 20.75 8.76
C VAL A 12 3.27 20.10 9.25
N TYR A 13 3.77 20.46 10.43
CA TYR A 13 5.00 19.87 10.97
C TYR A 13 4.89 18.36 11.17
N GLY A 14 3.72 17.86 11.60
CA GLY A 14 3.46 16.42 11.70
C GLY A 14 3.57 15.72 10.34
N LEU A 15 2.98 16.32 9.30
CA LEU A 15 3.04 15.76 7.93
C LEU A 15 4.44 15.78 7.33
N LEU A 16 5.26 16.78 7.66
CA LEU A 16 6.64 16.88 7.16
C LEU A 16 7.54 15.73 7.63
N LYS A 17 7.20 15.06 8.75
CA LYS A 17 7.93 13.90 9.26
C LYS A 17 7.49 12.57 8.66
N LEU A 18 6.32 12.54 8.04
CA LEU A 18 5.74 11.33 7.46
C LEU A 18 6.62 10.64 6.39
N PRO A 19 7.36 11.36 5.53
CA PRO A 19 8.23 10.72 4.55
C PRO A 19 9.29 9.79 5.17
N GLU A 20 9.82 10.12 6.34
CA GLU A 20 10.80 9.26 7.03
C GLU A 20 10.18 7.90 7.42
N PHE A 21 8.88 7.90 7.73
CA PHE A 21 8.13 6.69 8.06
C PHE A 21 7.83 5.85 6.81
N TYR A 22 7.10 6.38 5.83
CA TYR A 22 6.64 5.56 4.69
C TYR A 22 7.73 5.24 3.66
N ARG A 23 8.87 5.93 3.68
CA ARG A 23 10.03 5.63 2.81
C ARG A 23 10.93 4.53 3.35
N TYR A 24 10.69 4.02 4.55
CA TYR A 24 11.45 2.89 5.06
C TYR A 24 11.34 1.69 4.10
N ARG A 25 12.49 1.09 3.75
CA ARG A 25 12.59 -0.06 2.85
C ARG A 25 13.45 -1.13 3.50
N GLY A 26 13.08 -2.38 3.19
CA GLY A 26 13.84 -3.56 3.55
C GLY A 26 14.90 -3.90 2.49
N PRO A 27 15.43 -5.12 2.48
CA PRO A 27 16.36 -5.57 1.45
C PRO A 27 15.71 -5.60 0.06
N ALA A 28 16.51 -5.42 -0.99
CA ALA A 28 16.03 -5.38 -2.37
C ALA A 28 15.26 -6.66 -2.79
N LEU A 29 15.67 -7.82 -2.28
CA LEU A 29 14.96 -9.09 -2.52
C LEU A 29 13.49 -9.07 -2.04
N GLY A 30 13.19 -8.28 -1.01
CA GLY A 30 11.86 -8.11 -0.45
C GLY A 30 11.00 -7.06 -1.15
N GLN A 31 11.49 -6.44 -2.22
CA GLN A 31 10.78 -5.36 -2.93
C GLN A 31 9.37 -5.78 -3.42
N PRO A 32 9.15 -6.99 -3.99
CA PRO A 32 7.81 -7.41 -4.39
C PRO A 32 6.84 -7.52 -3.21
N VAL A 33 7.27 -8.09 -2.10
CA VAL A 33 6.47 -8.24 -0.87
C VAL A 33 6.08 -6.87 -0.31
N TRP A 34 7.05 -5.96 -0.21
CA TRP A 34 6.81 -4.59 0.24
C TRP A 34 5.81 -3.86 -0.68
N THR A 35 5.93 -4.06 -2.00
CA THR A 35 5.02 -3.45 -2.99
C THR A 35 3.58 -3.94 -2.80
N GLY A 36 3.39 -5.24 -2.60
CA GLY A 36 2.07 -5.80 -2.31
C GLY A 36 1.47 -5.27 -1.01
N ALA A 37 2.28 -5.16 0.05
CA ALA A 37 1.84 -4.62 1.33
C ALA A 37 1.42 -3.14 1.24
N LEU A 38 2.17 -2.33 0.48
CA LEU A 38 1.80 -0.94 0.22
C LEU A 38 0.49 -0.86 -0.59
N LEU A 39 0.36 -1.66 -1.65
CA LEU A 39 -0.83 -1.68 -2.49
C LEU A 39 -2.10 -2.02 -1.68
N ALA A 40 -2.06 -3.08 -0.86
CA ALA A 40 -3.17 -3.44 0.01
C ALA A 40 -3.56 -2.30 0.98
N SER A 41 -2.56 -1.69 1.62
CA SER A 41 -2.81 -0.55 2.53
C SER A 41 -3.43 0.64 1.81
N THR A 42 -2.97 0.94 0.60
CA THR A 42 -3.56 2.04 -0.18
C THR A 42 -4.97 1.69 -0.64
N LEU A 43 -5.24 0.46 -1.09
CA LEU A 43 -6.57 0.02 -1.51
C LEU A 43 -7.61 0.01 -0.39
N ASP A 44 -7.19 -0.28 0.85
CA ASP A 44 -8.02 -0.14 2.04
C ASP A 44 -8.48 1.31 2.27
N GLY A 45 -7.60 2.27 1.98
CA GLY A 45 -7.88 3.70 2.14
C GLY A 45 -8.43 4.40 0.88
N ASP A 46 -8.29 3.82 -0.30
CA ASP A 46 -8.49 4.49 -1.60
C ASP A 46 -8.84 3.49 -2.71
N CYS A 47 -9.88 3.77 -3.48
CA CYS A 47 -10.15 3.05 -4.73
C CYS A 47 -9.67 3.81 -5.99
N GLY A 48 -9.16 5.03 -5.83
CA GLY A 48 -9.00 6.01 -6.90
C GLY A 48 -7.56 6.49 -7.14
N PRO A 49 -7.30 7.81 -7.22
CA PRO A 49 -6.02 8.34 -7.71
C PRO A 49 -4.80 7.97 -6.88
N CYS A 50 -4.94 7.72 -5.57
CA CYS A 50 -3.78 7.34 -4.75
C CYS A 50 -3.43 5.88 -5.00
N ALA A 51 -4.43 5.00 -5.17
CA ALA A 51 -4.22 3.64 -5.61
C ALA A 51 -3.56 3.59 -6.99
N GLN A 52 -4.06 4.39 -7.94
CA GLN A 52 -3.44 4.52 -9.26
C GLN A 52 -1.98 4.98 -9.18
N LEU A 53 -1.68 6.00 -8.38
CA LEU A 53 -0.31 6.48 -8.21
C LEU A 53 0.62 5.39 -7.67
N VAL A 54 0.16 4.57 -6.72
CA VAL A 54 0.95 3.45 -6.19
C VAL A 54 1.19 2.40 -7.27
N ILE A 55 0.20 2.11 -8.12
CA ILE A 55 0.34 1.21 -9.27
C ILE A 55 1.39 1.76 -10.25
N ASP A 56 1.28 3.04 -10.64
CA ASP A 56 2.21 3.68 -11.57
C ASP A 56 3.65 3.65 -11.02
N MET A 57 3.82 3.95 -9.73
CA MET A 57 5.12 3.90 -9.06
C MET A 57 5.68 2.48 -9.02
N ALA A 58 4.85 1.47 -8.77
CA ALA A 58 5.27 0.07 -8.76
C ALA A 58 5.72 -0.38 -10.16
N LEU A 59 4.94 -0.07 -11.20
CA LEU A 59 5.27 -0.38 -12.59
C LEU A 59 6.56 0.31 -13.05
N ALA A 60 6.72 1.60 -12.72
CA ALA A 60 7.95 2.35 -13.01
C ALA A 60 9.18 1.78 -12.30
N ALA A 61 8.99 1.16 -11.12
CA ALA A 61 10.03 0.46 -10.39
C ALA A 61 10.27 -0.99 -10.89
N GLY A 62 9.61 -1.41 -11.97
CA GLY A 62 9.79 -2.73 -12.59
C GLY A 62 8.99 -3.85 -11.92
N ALA A 63 7.94 -3.52 -11.15
CA ALA A 63 7.03 -4.54 -10.63
C ALA A 63 6.32 -5.28 -11.78
N ASP A 64 6.12 -6.58 -11.59
CA ASP A 64 5.37 -7.38 -12.55
C ASP A 64 3.90 -6.96 -12.59
N ARG A 65 3.43 -6.62 -13.79
CA ARG A 65 2.09 -6.07 -14.02
C ARG A 65 0.99 -7.06 -13.64
N GLU A 66 1.19 -8.33 -13.96
CA GLU A 66 0.18 -9.36 -13.76
C GLU A 66 -0.04 -9.66 -12.27
N THR A 67 1.03 -9.77 -11.50
CA THR A 67 0.95 -9.95 -10.04
C THR A 67 0.29 -8.76 -9.34
N LEU A 68 0.55 -7.51 -9.77
CA LEU A 68 -0.14 -6.31 -9.29
C LEU A 68 -1.65 -6.40 -9.56
N ARG A 69 -2.01 -6.77 -10.79
CA ARG A 69 -3.40 -6.90 -11.24
C ARG A 69 -4.13 -7.99 -10.46
N LEU A 70 -3.51 -9.14 -10.26
CA LEU A 70 -4.05 -10.25 -9.45
C LEU A 70 -4.33 -9.79 -8.01
N CYS A 71 -3.41 -9.04 -7.40
CA CYS A 71 -3.64 -8.48 -6.06
C CYS A 71 -4.88 -7.57 -6.02
N ALA A 72 -4.97 -6.60 -6.95
CA ALA A 72 -6.09 -5.65 -6.99
C ALA A 72 -7.45 -6.31 -7.29
N GLN A 73 -7.45 -7.48 -7.93
CA GLN A 73 -8.66 -8.25 -8.24
C GLN A 73 -9.05 -9.26 -7.15
N GLY A 74 -8.43 -9.21 -5.98
CA GLY A 74 -8.70 -10.16 -4.89
C GLY A 74 -8.18 -11.58 -5.15
N GLN A 75 -7.22 -11.73 -6.07
CA GLN A 75 -6.54 -12.99 -6.39
C GLN A 75 -5.08 -12.97 -5.90
N ALA A 76 -4.83 -12.32 -4.77
CA ALA A 76 -3.50 -12.16 -4.20
C ALA A 76 -2.83 -13.49 -3.83
N ASP A 77 -3.60 -14.57 -3.61
CA ASP A 77 -3.07 -15.92 -3.42
C ASP A 77 -2.27 -16.44 -4.63
N LYS A 78 -2.55 -15.93 -5.84
CA LYS A 78 -1.87 -16.31 -7.08
C LYS A 78 -0.72 -15.38 -7.47
N ALA A 79 -0.49 -14.32 -6.70
CA ALA A 79 0.48 -13.26 -7.03
C ALA A 79 1.87 -13.44 -6.38
N GLY A 80 2.20 -14.66 -5.93
CA GLY A 80 3.51 -15.00 -5.37
C GLY A 80 3.93 -14.09 -4.21
N ALA A 81 5.18 -13.61 -4.24
CA ALA A 81 5.75 -12.77 -3.19
C ALA A 81 4.98 -11.45 -2.98
N MET A 82 4.51 -10.83 -4.07
CA MET A 82 3.68 -9.62 -3.97
C MET A 82 2.34 -9.92 -3.29
N GLY A 83 1.74 -11.05 -3.68
CA GLY A 83 0.53 -11.58 -3.06
C GLY A 83 0.66 -11.89 -1.57
N LEU A 84 1.82 -12.40 -1.14
CA LEU A 84 2.12 -12.61 0.28
C LEU A 84 2.11 -11.29 1.06
N GLY A 85 2.79 -10.26 0.55
CA GLY A 85 2.80 -8.93 1.18
C GLY A 85 1.42 -8.28 1.22
N PHE A 86 0.63 -8.44 0.15
CA PHE A 86 -0.74 -7.94 0.07
C PHE A 86 -1.63 -8.54 1.17
N ARG A 87 -1.66 -9.88 1.25
CA ARG A 87 -2.45 -10.60 2.26
C ARG A 87 -1.98 -10.32 3.69
N PHE A 88 -0.66 -10.18 3.88
CA PHE A 88 -0.11 -9.75 5.17
C PHE A 88 -0.69 -8.40 5.61
N ALA A 89 -0.64 -7.39 4.72
CA ALA A 89 -1.13 -6.06 5.03
C ALA A 89 -2.66 -6.06 5.28
N GLU A 90 -3.45 -6.75 4.47
CA GLU A 90 -4.89 -6.89 4.73
C GLU A 90 -5.18 -7.51 6.09
N ALA A 91 -4.51 -8.61 6.43
CA ALA A 91 -4.67 -9.29 7.70
C ALA A 91 -4.28 -8.38 8.87
N ALA A 92 -3.14 -7.68 8.77
CA ALA A 92 -2.67 -6.76 9.79
C ALA A 92 -3.64 -5.58 10.01
N ILE A 93 -4.21 -5.03 8.93
CA ILE A 93 -5.18 -3.94 9.00
C ILE A 93 -6.49 -4.40 9.64
N LYS A 94 -6.96 -5.60 9.31
CA LYS A 94 -8.20 -6.19 9.82
C LYS A 94 -8.07 -6.81 11.21
N ALA A 95 -6.89 -6.71 11.84
CA ALA A 95 -6.55 -7.41 13.09
C ALA A 95 -6.80 -8.94 13.01
N ASP A 96 -6.57 -9.53 11.85
CA ASP A 96 -6.71 -10.97 11.62
C ASP A 96 -5.46 -11.71 12.15
N PRO A 97 -5.60 -12.75 12.97
CA PRO A 97 -4.49 -13.58 13.46
C PRO A 97 -3.58 -14.15 12.37
N MET A 98 -4.07 -14.29 11.13
CA MET A 98 -3.25 -14.71 9.99
C MET A 98 -2.10 -13.76 9.68
N ALA A 99 -2.14 -12.51 10.16
CA ALA A 99 -1.05 -11.56 10.04
C ALA A 99 0.27 -12.10 10.59
N ASP A 100 0.24 -12.81 11.73
CA ASP A 100 1.43 -13.40 12.35
C ASP A 100 2.02 -14.52 11.50
N LYS A 101 1.16 -15.34 10.87
CA LYS A 101 1.59 -16.38 9.95
C LYS A 101 2.28 -15.78 8.73
N PHE A 102 1.66 -14.79 8.08
CA PHE A 102 2.26 -14.15 6.91
C PHE A 102 3.54 -13.39 7.26
N ARG A 103 3.59 -12.69 8.40
CA ARG A 103 4.80 -12.04 8.90
C ARG A 103 5.95 -13.05 9.05
N SER A 104 5.66 -14.21 9.63
CA SER A 104 6.66 -15.26 9.87
C SER A 104 7.17 -15.85 8.56
N GLU A 105 6.30 -16.03 7.57
CA GLU A 105 6.65 -16.46 6.21
C GLU A 105 7.56 -15.42 5.53
N ILE A 106 7.20 -14.14 5.58
CA ILE A 106 8.01 -13.04 5.03
C ILE A 106 9.38 -12.98 5.70
N ALA A 107 9.44 -13.09 7.03
CA ALA A 107 10.69 -13.05 7.77
C ALA A 107 11.61 -14.22 7.42
N ARG A 108 11.04 -15.42 7.26
CA ARG A 108 11.79 -16.63 6.88
C ARG A 108 12.37 -16.53 5.47
N GLU A 109 11.61 -15.99 4.51
CA GLU A 109 11.98 -16.00 3.09
C GLU A 109 12.75 -14.75 2.64
N PHE A 110 12.48 -13.60 3.26
CA PHE A 110 13.02 -12.29 2.87
C PHE A 110 13.72 -11.54 4.01
N GLY A 111 13.74 -12.12 5.21
CA GLY A 111 14.42 -11.59 6.40
C GLY A 111 13.57 -10.64 7.26
N GLU A 112 13.95 -10.50 8.53
CA GLU A 112 13.25 -9.66 9.51
C GLU A 112 13.11 -8.19 9.08
N LYS A 113 14.12 -7.64 8.38
CA LYS A 113 14.05 -6.27 7.85
C LYS A 113 12.98 -6.11 6.77
N CYS A 114 12.69 -7.15 5.99
CA CYS A 114 11.60 -7.15 5.02
C CYS A 114 10.24 -7.23 5.73
N ALA A 115 10.09 -8.11 6.72
CA ALA A 115 8.86 -8.18 7.50
C ALA A 115 8.54 -6.85 8.19
N LEU A 116 9.56 -6.19 8.76
CA LEU A 116 9.42 -4.85 9.35
C LEU A 116 9.02 -3.82 8.30
N SER A 117 9.65 -3.78 7.13
CA SER A 117 9.30 -2.81 6.10
C SER A 117 7.88 -3.01 5.56
N CYS A 118 7.40 -4.25 5.48
CA CYS A 118 6.03 -4.54 5.12
C CYS A 118 5.04 -4.02 6.17
N ALA A 119 5.37 -4.11 7.47
CA ALA A 119 4.54 -3.52 8.52
C ALA A 119 4.43 -1.98 8.40
N PHE A 120 5.54 -1.31 8.09
CA PHE A 120 5.53 0.13 7.79
C PHE A 120 4.69 0.46 6.55
N ALA A 121 4.76 -0.36 5.51
CA ALA A 121 3.94 -0.21 4.30
C ALA A 121 2.45 -0.38 4.62
N ALA A 122 2.10 -1.44 5.36
CA ALA A 122 0.75 -1.76 5.80
C ALA A 122 0.12 -0.62 6.64
N ALA A 123 0.92 0.04 7.46
CA ALA A 123 0.49 1.17 8.28
C ALA A 123 0.33 2.49 7.50
N SER A 124 1.09 2.69 6.41
CA SER A 124 1.25 4.01 5.80
C SER A 124 0.47 4.25 4.50
N GLY A 125 0.15 3.21 3.73
CA GLY A 125 -0.47 3.36 2.41
C GLY A 125 -1.81 4.11 2.42
N ARG A 126 -2.61 3.98 3.49
CA ARG A 126 -3.90 4.67 3.65
C ARG A 126 -3.83 6.09 4.21
N ILE A 127 -2.65 6.58 4.66
CA ILE A 127 -2.56 7.85 5.39
C ILE A 127 -3.08 9.02 4.53
N TYR A 128 -2.55 9.21 3.33
CA TYR A 128 -2.96 10.32 2.47
C TYR A 128 -4.41 10.20 1.96
N PRO A 129 -4.88 9.02 1.50
CA PRO A 129 -6.28 8.85 1.13
C PRO A 129 -7.27 9.19 2.23
N VAL A 130 -7.05 8.64 3.43
CA VAL A 130 -7.93 8.86 4.59
C VAL A 130 -7.86 10.31 5.03
N LEU A 131 -6.67 10.91 5.07
CA LEU A 131 -6.50 12.32 5.41
C LEU A 131 -7.25 13.23 4.44
N LYS A 132 -7.08 13.02 3.12
CA LYS A 132 -7.79 13.80 2.08
C LYS A 132 -9.29 13.68 2.23
N ARG A 133 -9.81 12.46 2.43
CA ARG A 133 -11.24 12.23 2.65
C ARG A 133 -11.75 12.94 3.90
N GLY A 134 -10.99 12.86 5.01
CA GLY A 134 -11.31 13.55 6.27
C GLY A 134 -11.31 15.08 6.16
N MET A 135 -10.55 15.64 5.20
CA MET A 135 -10.55 17.07 4.86
C MET A 135 -11.62 17.45 3.82
N GLY A 136 -12.47 16.52 3.38
CA GLY A 136 -13.52 16.78 2.39
C GLY A 136 -13.10 16.65 0.92
N HIS A 137 -11.88 16.15 0.63
CA HIS A 137 -11.32 16.01 -0.73
C HIS A 137 -11.37 14.57 -1.27
N GLY A 138 -12.30 13.75 -0.78
CA GLY A 138 -12.45 12.36 -1.21
C GLY A 138 -13.13 12.24 -2.57
N GLN A 139 -12.55 11.45 -3.47
CA GLN A 139 -13.24 10.99 -4.68
C GLN A 139 -13.33 9.48 -4.68
N ALA A 140 -14.53 8.94 -4.88
CA ALA A 140 -14.72 7.53 -5.17
C ALA A 140 -14.54 7.32 -6.67
N CYS A 141 -13.50 6.58 -7.04
CA CYS A 141 -13.28 6.08 -8.39
C CYS A 141 -12.95 4.61 -8.23
N GLN A 142 -13.52 3.71 -9.05
CA GLN A 142 -13.23 2.26 -8.95
C GLN A 142 -12.36 1.78 -10.10
N ARG A 143 -11.89 2.69 -10.96
CA ARG A 143 -11.18 2.35 -12.19
C ARG A 143 -9.68 2.51 -11.98
N LEU A 144 -8.95 1.41 -12.11
CA LEU A 144 -7.50 1.37 -12.02
C LEU A 144 -6.93 0.91 -13.37
N ASP A 145 -5.94 1.63 -13.85
CA ASP A 145 -5.20 1.36 -15.07
C ASP A 145 -3.88 0.67 -14.73
N PHE A 146 -3.68 -0.51 -15.30
CA PHE A 146 -2.43 -1.25 -15.20
C PHE A 146 -1.70 -1.17 -16.54
N GLY A 147 -1.70 -0.02 -17.23
CA GLY A 147 -1.00 0.25 -18.48
C GLY A 147 -1.71 -0.26 -19.74
N ASP A 148 -1.93 -1.56 -19.84
CA ASP A 148 -2.62 -2.20 -20.98
C ASP A 148 -4.03 -2.68 -20.64
N THR A 149 -4.33 -2.81 -19.34
CA THR A 149 -5.54 -3.42 -18.83
C THR A 149 -6.15 -2.53 -17.75
N ILE A 150 -7.46 -2.34 -17.83
CA ILE A 150 -8.21 -1.54 -16.87
C ILE A 150 -9.05 -2.48 -16.00
N VAL A 151 -8.92 -2.33 -14.68
CA VAL A 151 -9.69 -3.08 -13.70
C VAL A 151 -10.69 -2.16 -13.03
N THR A 152 -11.92 -2.63 -12.90
CA THR A 152 -12.92 -1.99 -12.03
C THR A 152 -12.99 -2.76 -10.73
N LEU A 153 -12.69 -2.10 -9.62
CA LEU A 153 -12.82 -2.66 -8.28
C LEU A 153 -14.29 -2.90 -7.96
N ALA A 154 -14.61 -4.04 -7.35
CA ALA A 154 -15.95 -4.28 -6.82
C ALA A 154 -16.23 -3.28 -5.67
N ALA A 155 -17.46 -2.76 -5.63
CA ALA A 155 -17.92 -1.85 -4.58
C ALA A 155 -18.02 -2.51 -3.21
#